data_AF-A0A6C0CY06-F1
#
_entry.id   AF-A0A6C0CY06-F1
#
_cell.length_a   1.000
_cell.length_b   1.000
_cell.length_c   1.000
_cell.angle_alpha   90.00
_cell.angle_beta   90.00
_cell.angle_gamma   90.00
#
_symmetry.space_group_name_H-M   'P 1'
#
loop_
_entity.id
_entity.type
_entity.pdbx_description
1 polymer ?
#
loop_
_entity_poly.entity_id
_entity_poly.type
_entity_poly.pdbx_seq_one_letter_code
_entity_poly.pdbx_strand_id
1 'polypeptide(L)'
;MSTNILVINFDASTLKGIIVKDQKYKPSMSNPTLYSSFPNLLFIPTIRLRKGLFDKNLGEDDIKKIFLSPVQFDNFISRLKEKNLYQPLKISEAKAKGIIHNNIKFILDLFFNKNDKITIGTQTFLINNYQWNNKYTLTPIASQKAPIVNVSISLILHKGSSMTFTESTRLNCMQKKESIINEYRELVGLKPLPKKTAPSSSIPPDKPIPPSRPNYNKPKRVTERTYYYEGGKKNRRSKKNKKI
;
A
#
# COMPACT_ATOMS: atom_id res chain seq x y z
N MET A 1 -9.09 28.08 4.15
CA MET A 1 -8.93 26.68 3.76
C MET A 1 -7.52 26.46 3.25
N SER A 2 -6.72 25.71 4.00
CA SER A 2 -5.38 25.29 3.54
C SER A 2 -5.54 24.11 2.57
N THR A 3 -5.29 24.35 1.30
CA THR A 3 -5.43 23.38 0.21
C THR A 3 -4.15 22.60 -0.08
N ASN A 4 -3.25 22.52 0.90
CA ASN A 4 -1.92 21.96 0.71
C ASN A 4 -2.01 20.45 0.76
N ILE A 5 -1.57 19.78 -0.31
CA ILE A 5 -1.71 18.33 -0.45
C ILE A 5 -0.33 17.68 -0.50
N LEU A 6 -0.17 16.57 0.23
CA LEU A 6 0.92 15.63 0.07
C LEU A 6 0.46 14.46 -0.82
N VAL A 7 1.10 14.31 -1.97
CA VAL A 7 0.91 13.19 -2.88
C VAL A 7 2.03 12.19 -2.66
N ILE A 8 1.66 10.95 -2.36
CA ILE A 8 2.61 9.86 -2.12
C ILE A 8 2.38 8.82 -3.22
N ASN A 9 3.39 8.61 -4.06
CA ASN A 9 3.44 7.49 -4.98
C ASN A 9 4.31 6.39 -4.37
N PHE A 10 3.98 5.13 -4.62
CA PHE A 10 4.74 4.02 -4.07
C PHE A 10 4.88 2.84 -5.02
N ASP A 11 6.02 2.17 -4.90
CA ASP A 11 6.18 0.79 -5.29
C ASP A 11 5.92 -0.10 -4.07
N ALA A 12 5.35 -1.28 -4.26
CA ALA A 12 5.14 -2.26 -3.19
C ALA A 12 5.80 -3.59 -3.54
N SER A 13 6.47 -4.19 -2.55
CA SER A 13 7.14 -5.48 -2.68
C SER A 13 6.87 -6.38 -1.49
N THR A 14 7.00 -7.69 -1.71
CA THR A 14 6.94 -8.73 -0.67
C THR A 14 8.16 -9.64 -0.81
N LEU A 15 8.28 -10.66 0.04
CA LEU A 15 9.28 -11.74 -0.12
C LEU A 15 9.27 -12.38 -1.52
N LYS A 16 8.16 -12.29 -2.26
CA LYS A 16 8.02 -12.87 -3.59
C LYS A 16 8.45 -11.93 -4.72
N GLY A 17 8.78 -10.68 -4.43
CA GLY A 17 9.13 -9.65 -5.40
C GLY A 17 8.16 -8.46 -5.40
N ILE A 18 8.29 -7.60 -6.41
CA ILE A 18 7.43 -6.42 -6.62
C ILE A 18 6.01 -6.87 -6.96
N ILE A 19 5.02 -6.34 -6.23
CA ILE A 19 3.60 -6.61 -6.46
C ILE A 19 2.89 -5.44 -7.15
N VAL A 20 3.34 -4.21 -6.95
CA VAL A 20 2.79 -3.00 -7.59
C VAL A 20 3.92 -1.99 -7.83
N LYS A 21 3.79 -1.19 -8.90
CA LYS A 21 4.69 -0.08 -9.23
C LYS A 21 3.91 1.22 -9.43
N ASP A 22 4.52 2.33 -9.05
CA ASP A 22 4.06 3.71 -9.26
C ASP A 22 2.56 3.93 -8.94
N GLN A 23 2.10 3.38 -7.82
CA GLN A 23 0.72 3.55 -7.39
C GLN A 23 0.58 4.77 -6.48
N LYS A 24 -0.44 5.59 -6.73
CA LYS A 24 -0.79 6.70 -5.84
C LYS A 24 -1.49 6.18 -4.58
N TYR A 25 -0.93 6.51 -3.42
CA TYR A 25 -1.53 6.24 -2.12
C TYR A 25 -2.86 6.97 -1.95
N LYS A 26 -3.81 6.28 -1.33
CA LYS A 26 -5.09 6.85 -0.88
C LYS A 26 -5.26 6.54 0.60
N PRO A 27 -5.80 7.47 1.41
CA PRO A 27 -6.05 7.21 2.84
C PRO A 27 -6.84 5.91 3.10
N SER A 28 -7.82 5.61 2.25
CA SER A 28 -8.58 4.36 2.30
C SER A 28 -7.74 3.08 2.21
N MET A 29 -6.50 3.14 1.72
CA MET A 29 -5.59 1.99 1.74
C MET A 29 -5.12 1.66 3.16
N SER A 30 -4.94 2.65 4.05
CA SER A 30 -4.55 2.38 5.44
C SER A 30 -5.74 1.96 6.30
N ASN A 31 -6.92 2.53 6.03
CA ASN A 31 -8.16 2.14 6.70
C ASN A 31 -9.36 2.31 5.76
N PRO A 32 -9.81 1.23 5.08
CA PRO A 32 -10.92 1.31 4.13
C PRO A 32 -12.24 1.75 4.75
N THR A 33 -12.45 1.48 6.03
CA THR A 33 -13.70 1.81 6.73
C THR A 33 -13.71 3.27 7.17
N LEU A 34 -12.68 3.72 7.89
CA LEU A 34 -12.66 5.05 8.48
C LEU A 34 -12.22 6.16 7.51
N TYR A 35 -11.40 5.83 6.52
CA TYR A 35 -10.77 6.84 5.66
C TYR A 35 -11.29 6.85 4.22
N SER A 36 -12.37 6.12 3.92
CA SER A 36 -12.98 6.05 2.59
C SER A 36 -13.44 7.40 2.04
N SER A 37 -13.87 8.31 2.92
CA SER A 37 -14.36 9.64 2.56
C SER A 37 -13.26 10.68 2.33
N PHE A 38 -12.00 10.39 2.71
CA PHE A 38 -10.89 11.34 2.59
C PHE A 38 -10.08 11.08 1.31
N PRO A 39 -10.11 12.00 0.33
CA PRO A 39 -9.45 11.76 -0.96
C PRO A 39 -7.94 12.03 -0.94
N ASN A 40 -7.46 12.88 -0.02
CA ASN A 40 -6.11 13.43 -0.04
C ASN A 40 -5.50 13.47 1.37
N LEU A 41 -4.16 13.51 1.43
CA LEU A 41 -3.41 13.87 2.63
C LEU A 41 -3.14 15.37 2.63
N LEU A 42 -3.52 16.04 3.71
CA LEU A 42 -3.27 17.46 3.93
C LEU A 42 -1.86 17.67 4.47
N PHE A 43 -1.21 18.75 4.04
CA PHE A 43 0.20 19.00 4.32
C PHE A 43 0.47 20.38 4.89
N ILE A 44 1.35 20.45 5.89
CA ILE A 44 1.76 21.73 6.50
C ILE A 44 3.22 21.99 6.11
N PRO A 45 3.51 22.88 5.14
CA PRO A 45 4.88 23.09 4.70
C PRO A 45 5.70 24.01 5.63
N THR A 46 5.05 24.89 6.40
CA THR A 46 5.70 26.00 7.11
C THR A 46 5.89 25.79 8.60
N ILE A 47 5.16 24.85 9.21
CA ILE A 47 5.23 24.57 10.65
C ILE A 47 5.95 23.26 10.85
N ARG A 48 7.07 23.25 11.58
CA ARG A 48 7.82 22.02 11.84
C ARG A 48 7.02 21.08 12.74
N LEU A 49 6.61 19.95 12.18
CA LEU A 49 5.87 18.91 12.89
C LEU A 49 6.77 18.18 13.89
N ARG A 50 6.25 18.00 15.09
CA ARG A 50 6.86 17.24 16.20
C ARG A 50 5.75 16.74 17.12
N LYS A 51 5.97 15.61 17.80
CA LYS A 51 4.96 14.99 18.68
C LYS A 51 4.40 15.94 19.75
N GLY A 52 5.23 16.85 20.27
CA GLY A 52 4.79 17.83 21.28
C GLY A 52 3.82 18.92 20.81
N LEU A 53 3.47 18.98 19.52
CA LEU A 53 2.41 19.87 19.02
C LEU A 53 1.01 19.31 19.19
N PHE A 54 0.89 18.01 19.45
CA PHE A 54 -0.37 17.32 19.61
C PHE A 54 -0.71 17.18 21.10
N ASP A 55 -1.99 17.16 21.42
CA ASP A 55 -2.44 16.93 22.79
C ASP A 55 -2.01 15.52 23.23
N LYS A 56 -1.49 15.38 24.46
CA LYS A 56 -0.88 14.13 24.98
C LYS A 56 -1.83 12.93 24.97
N ASN A 57 -3.14 13.19 24.94
CA ASN A 57 -4.19 12.19 25.05
C ASN A 57 -4.68 11.69 23.67
N LEU A 58 -4.16 12.24 22.56
CA LEU A 58 -4.56 11.82 21.22
C LEU A 58 -3.88 10.50 20.83
N GLY A 59 -4.69 9.54 20.38
CA GLY A 59 -4.18 8.33 19.75
C GLY A 59 -3.60 8.61 18.37
N GLU A 60 -2.81 7.68 17.82
CA GLU A 60 -2.23 7.84 16.48
C GLU A 60 -3.29 8.01 15.39
N ASP A 61 -4.43 7.33 15.51
CA ASP A 61 -5.55 7.45 14.55
C ASP A 61 -6.15 8.86 14.56
N ASP A 62 -6.26 9.50 15.72
CA ASP A 62 -6.76 10.87 15.81
C ASP A 62 -5.76 11.87 15.25
N ILE A 63 -4.47 11.64 15.46
CA ILE A 63 -3.41 12.43 14.81
C ILE A 63 -3.48 12.26 13.28
N LYS A 64 -3.68 11.04 12.78
CA LYS A 64 -3.86 10.77 11.33
C LYS A 64 -5.05 11.56 10.78
N LYS A 65 -6.20 11.58 11.47
CA LYS A 65 -7.40 12.32 11.03
C LYS A 65 -7.18 13.82 10.87
N ILE A 66 -6.30 14.44 11.67
CA ILE A 66 -5.92 15.85 11.48
C ILE A 66 -5.38 16.08 10.07
N PHE A 67 -4.58 15.16 9.53
CA PHE A 67 -4.03 15.26 8.18
C PHE A 67 -4.96 14.76 7.07
N LEU A 68 -6.19 14.36 7.40
CA LEU A 68 -7.18 13.85 6.45
C LEU A 68 -8.40 14.77 6.35
N SER A 69 -8.85 15.30 7.48
CA SER A 69 -10.04 16.14 7.58
C SER A 69 -9.69 17.64 7.52
N PRO A 70 -10.19 18.38 6.51
CA PRO A 70 -9.94 19.82 6.43
C PRO A 70 -10.36 20.60 7.67
N VAL A 71 -11.46 20.19 8.32
CA VAL A 71 -11.97 20.84 9.53
C VAL A 71 -11.01 20.64 10.71
N GLN A 72 -10.53 19.41 10.92
CA GLN A 72 -9.58 19.13 12.00
C GLN A 72 -8.22 19.76 11.72
N PHE A 73 -7.80 19.76 10.46
CA PHE A 73 -6.57 20.40 10.01
C PHE A 73 -6.58 21.91 10.26
N ASP A 74 -7.62 22.62 9.80
CA ASP A 74 -7.73 24.07 9.98
C ASP A 74 -7.84 24.43 11.48
N ASN A 75 -8.57 23.64 12.28
CA ASN A 75 -8.62 23.80 13.74
C ASN A 75 -7.25 23.59 14.40
N PHE A 76 -6.48 22.58 13.98
CA PHE A 76 -5.12 22.35 14.47
C PHE A 76 -4.22 23.54 14.18
N ILE A 77 -4.26 24.07 12.96
CA ILE A 77 -3.48 25.27 12.58
C ILE A 77 -3.90 26.50 13.41
N SER A 78 -5.20 26.71 13.62
CA SER A 78 -5.69 27.84 14.43
C SER A 78 -5.19 27.77 15.88
N ARG A 79 -5.27 26.60 16.52
CA ARG A 79 -4.73 26.40 17.88
C ARG A 79 -3.23 26.65 17.99
N LEU A 80 -2.47 26.26 16.96
CA LEU A 80 -1.03 26.54 16.93
C LEU A 80 -0.72 28.04 16.84
N LYS A 81 -1.56 28.80 16.13
CA LYS A 81 -1.45 30.26 16.06
C LYS A 81 -1.81 30.91 17.39
N GLU A 82 -2.91 30.50 18.02
CA GLU A 82 -3.36 31.03 19.32
C GLU A 82 -2.32 30.83 20.42
N LYS A 83 -1.64 29.68 20.44
CA LYS A 83 -0.57 29.38 21.41
C LYS A 83 0.76 30.06 21.10
N ASN A 84 0.84 30.91 20.07
CA ASN A 84 2.07 31.52 19.55
C ASN A 84 3.21 30.51 19.28
N LEU A 85 2.84 29.26 18.95
CA LEU A 85 3.80 28.18 18.67
C LEU A 85 4.27 28.21 17.20
N TYR A 86 3.96 29.28 16.47
CA TYR A 86 4.23 29.45 15.05
C TYR A 86 4.56 30.90 14.71
N GLN A 87 5.58 31.10 13.88
CA GLN A 87 5.81 32.34 13.15
C GLN A 87 5.58 32.11 11.66
N PRO A 88 4.86 33.03 10.96
CA PRO A 88 4.71 32.98 9.51
C PRO A 88 6.04 32.81 8.79
N LEU A 89 6.15 31.77 7.96
CA LEU A 89 7.37 31.47 7.20
C LEU A 89 7.06 31.34 5.71
N LYS A 90 7.95 31.83 4.84
CA LYS A 90 7.82 31.60 3.39
C LYS A 90 8.18 30.15 3.04
N ILE A 91 7.65 29.64 1.93
CA ILE A 91 7.93 28.26 1.47
C ILE A 91 9.41 28.06 1.15
N SER A 92 10.08 29.06 0.57
CA SER A 92 11.52 29.03 0.28
C SER A 92 12.35 28.90 1.57
N GLU A 93 12.00 29.65 2.61
CA GLU A 93 12.64 29.59 3.92
C GLU A 93 12.36 28.25 4.62
N ALA A 94 11.13 27.74 4.54
CA ALA A 94 10.76 26.43 5.07
C ALA A 94 11.56 25.30 4.42
N LYS A 95 11.79 25.41 3.11
CA LYS A 95 12.66 24.50 2.34
C LYS A 95 14.10 24.58 2.84
N ALA A 96 14.67 25.79 2.95
CA ALA A 96 16.05 25.99 3.41
C ALA A 96 16.28 25.49 4.85
N LYS A 97 15.30 25.67 5.75
CA LYS A 97 15.34 25.19 7.14
C LYS A 97 15.05 23.69 7.29
N GLY A 98 14.83 22.95 6.20
CA GLY A 98 14.53 21.52 6.23
C GLY A 98 13.16 21.16 6.83
N ILE A 99 12.25 22.13 6.97
CA ILE A 99 10.94 21.92 7.59
C ILE A 99 10.06 21.02 6.73
N ILE A 100 10.05 21.25 5.41
CA ILE A 100 9.26 20.45 4.46
C ILE A 100 9.71 18.98 4.52
N HIS A 101 11.02 18.73 4.50
CA HIS A 101 11.59 17.38 4.61
C HIS A 101 11.20 16.70 5.92
N ASN A 102 11.36 17.39 7.05
CA ASN A 102 10.95 16.91 8.38
C ASN A 102 9.46 16.53 8.41
N ASN A 103 8.61 17.35 7.81
CA ASN A 103 7.16 17.15 7.86
C ASN A 103 6.71 16.00 6.96
N ILE A 104 7.33 15.84 5.79
CA ILE A 104 7.15 14.64 4.96
C ILE A 104 7.52 13.41 5.79
N LYS A 105 8.72 13.39 6.38
CA LYS A 105 9.19 12.27 7.20
C LYS A 105 8.21 11.94 8.33
N PHE A 106 7.73 12.95 9.05
CA PHE A 106 6.75 12.80 10.12
C PHE A 106 5.46 12.12 9.64
N ILE A 107 4.90 12.56 8.52
CA ILE A 107 3.66 11.97 7.96
C ILE A 107 3.91 10.55 7.45
N LEU A 108 5.05 10.30 6.79
CA LEU A 108 5.42 8.95 6.35
C LEU A 108 5.56 7.99 7.52
N ASP A 109 6.23 8.41 8.60
CA ASP A 109 6.36 7.62 9.83
C ASP A 109 4.99 7.41 10.49
N LEU A 110 4.09 8.39 10.45
CA LEU A 110 2.75 8.25 11.00
C LEU A 110 1.90 7.21 10.23
N PHE A 111 1.92 7.24 8.90
CA PHE A 111 1.03 6.40 8.07
C PHE A 111 1.60 5.03 7.69
N PHE A 112 2.92 4.87 7.71
CA PHE A 112 3.60 3.64 7.26
C PHE A 112 4.45 3.03 8.37
N ASN A 113 3.90 2.99 9.58
CA ASN A 113 4.52 2.34 10.72
C ASN A 113 4.63 0.82 10.54
N LYS A 114 5.62 0.21 11.20
CA LYS A 114 5.78 -1.25 11.18
C LYS A 114 4.55 -1.93 11.81
N ASN A 115 4.09 -2.99 11.17
CA ASN A 115 2.90 -3.78 11.49
C ASN A 115 1.55 -3.07 11.25
N ASP A 116 1.55 -1.82 10.78
CA ASP A 116 0.30 -1.19 10.31
C ASP A 116 -0.22 -1.97 9.08
N LYS A 117 -1.54 -1.99 8.96
CA LYS A 117 -2.23 -2.63 7.83
C LYS A 117 -2.29 -1.68 6.64
N ILE A 118 -2.12 -2.24 5.45
CA ILE A 118 -2.37 -1.54 4.20
C ILE A 118 -3.10 -2.46 3.21
N THR A 119 -4.19 -1.99 2.64
CA THR A 119 -5.00 -2.67 1.64
C THR A 119 -4.65 -2.16 0.25
N ILE A 120 -4.22 -3.08 -0.61
CA ILE A 120 -3.88 -2.83 -2.02
C ILE A 120 -4.73 -3.78 -2.87
N GLY A 121 -5.53 -3.22 -3.77
CA GLY A 121 -6.57 -3.98 -4.47
C GLY A 121 -7.55 -4.59 -3.48
N THR A 122 -7.70 -5.92 -3.51
CA THR A 122 -8.54 -6.68 -2.57
C THR A 122 -7.77 -7.34 -1.43
N GLN A 123 -6.45 -7.15 -1.33
CA GLN A 123 -5.62 -7.82 -0.32
C GLN A 123 -5.10 -6.84 0.72
N THR A 124 -5.15 -7.26 1.97
CA THR A 124 -4.54 -6.55 3.10
C THR A 124 -3.18 -7.15 3.42
N PHE A 125 -2.20 -6.28 3.65
CA PHE A 125 -0.83 -6.59 3.99
C PHE A 125 -0.46 -5.91 5.30
N LEU A 126 0.62 -6.40 5.93
CA LEU A 126 1.30 -5.71 7.02
C LEU A 126 2.53 -4.99 6.49
N ILE A 127 2.73 -3.75 6.92
CA ILE A 127 3.92 -2.97 6.59
C ILE A 127 5.10 -3.50 7.41
N ASN A 128 6.18 -3.94 6.77
CA ASN A 128 7.43 -4.22 7.48
C ASN A 128 8.22 -2.93 7.68
N ASN A 129 8.42 -2.19 6.59
CA ASN A 129 9.04 -0.87 6.57
C ASN A 129 8.74 -0.17 5.23
N TYR A 130 9.14 1.09 5.15
CA TYR A 130 9.18 1.84 3.91
C TYR A 130 10.57 2.43 3.69
N GLN A 131 10.92 2.67 2.43
CA GLN A 131 12.13 3.37 2.03
C GLN A 131 11.75 4.66 1.31
N TRP A 132 12.31 5.77 1.75
CA TRP A 132 12.19 7.07 1.10
C TRP A 132 13.59 7.59 0.78
N ASN A 133 13.81 8.03 -0.46
CA ASN A 133 15.11 8.52 -0.93
C ASN A 133 15.41 9.98 -0.52
N ASN A 134 14.64 10.53 0.43
CA ASN A 134 14.73 11.93 0.89
C ASN A 134 14.48 12.99 -0.20
N LYS A 135 13.99 12.61 -1.38
CA LYS A 135 13.66 13.55 -2.47
C LYS A 135 12.16 13.83 -2.50
N TYR A 136 11.83 15.04 -2.91
CA TYR A 136 10.46 15.50 -3.11
C TYR A 136 10.44 16.61 -4.17
N THR A 137 9.29 16.79 -4.82
CA THR A 137 9.06 17.90 -5.74
C THR A 137 7.94 18.79 -5.24
N LEU A 138 8.03 20.08 -5.59
CA LEU A 138 7.02 21.08 -5.26
C LEU A 138 6.36 21.55 -6.55
N THR A 139 5.06 21.31 -6.68
CA THR A 139 4.28 21.77 -7.83
C THR A 139 3.48 23.01 -7.42
N PRO A 140 3.83 24.21 -7.92
CA PRO A 140 3.07 25.42 -7.62
C PRO A 140 1.67 25.34 -8.26
N ILE A 141 0.67 25.86 -7.56
CA ILE A 141 -0.70 26.00 -8.09
C ILE A 141 -1.03 27.48 -8.11
N ALA A 142 -1.42 28.01 -9.27
CA ALA A 142 -1.69 29.44 -9.46
C ALA A 142 -2.74 30.00 -8.50
N SER A 143 -3.72 29.19 -8.08
CA SER A 143 -4.80 29.58 -7.17
C SER A 143 -4.48 29.41 -5.68
N GLN A 144 -3.28 28.91 -5.31
CA GLN A 144 -2.97 28.55 -3.92
C GLN A 144 -1.63 29.10 -3.46
N LYS A 145 -1.58 29.55 -2.20
CA LYS A 145 -0.36 30.11 -1.60
C LYS A 145 0.72 29.07 -1.31
N ALA A 146 0.39 27.79 -1.31
CA ALA A 146 1.35 26.71 -1.04
C ALA A 146 1.26 25.60 -2.10
N PRO A 147 2.40 24.97 -2.42
CA PRO A 147 2.51 23.98 -3.49
C PRO A 147 1.97 22.60 -3.06
N ILE A 148 1.65 21.77 -4.06
CA ILE A 148 1.54 20.32 -3.86
C ILE A 148 2.93 19.75 -3.65
N VAL A 149 3.07 18.88 -2.66
CA VAL A 149 4.31 18.15 -2.39
C VAL A 149 4.16 16.73 -2.93
N ASN A 150 5.04 16.30 -3.83
CA ASN A 150 5.05 14.92 -4.34
C ASN A 150 6.26 14.16 -3.82
N VAL A 151 6.04 12.92 -3.38
CA VAL A 151 7.08 12.02 -2.88
C VAL A 151 6.89 10.61 -3.43
N SER A 152 8.00 9.89 -3.58
CA SER A 152 8.00 8.49 -3.99
C SER A 152 8.64 7.63 -2.90
N ILE A 153 7.95 6.56 -2.51
CA ILE A 153 8.45 5.60 -1.52
C ILE A 153 8.44 4.17 -2.06
N SER A 154 9.20 3.28 -1.43
CA SER A 154 9.08 1.84 -1.64
C SER A 154 8.57 1.19 -0.36
N LEU A 155 7.40 0.57 -0.44
CA LEU A 155 6.80 -0.20 0.65
C LEU A 155 7.28 -1.66 0.58
N ILE A 156 7.62 -2.19 1.74
CA ILE A 156 7.96 -3.60 1.88
C ILE A 156 6.97 -4.23 2.84
N LEU A 157 6.26 -5.20 2.30
CA LEU A 157 5.03 -5.71 2.86
C LEU A 157 5.15 -7.20 3.14
N HIS A 158 4.38 -7.63 4.11
CA HIS A 158 4.15 -9.03 4.42
C HIS A 158 2.69 -9.37 4.19
N LYS A 159 2.45 -10.52 3.56
CA LYS A 159 1.09 -11.02 3.31
C LYS A 159 0.67 -11.90 4.48
N GLY A 160 -0.31 -11.45 5.25
CA GLY A 160 -0.81 -12.19 6.40
C GLY A 160 -1.47 -11.28 7.43
N SER A 161 -2.04 -11.89 8.48
CA SER A 161 -2.63 -11.19 9.62
C SER A 161 -1.61 -10.84 10.71
N SER A 162 -0.50 -11.57 10.76
CA SER A 162 0.62 -11.37 11.69
C SER A 162 1.93 -11.61 10.95
N MET A 163 3.02 -10.99 11.45
CA MET A 163 4.36 -11.20 10.94
C MET A 163 5.21 -11.83 12.03
N THR A 164 5.76 -13.01 11.78
CA THR A 164 6.66 -13.65 12.74
C THR A 164 8.02 -12.95 12.77
N PHE A 165 8.76 -13.11 13.88
CA PHE A 165 10.12 -12.58 13.98
C PHE A 165 11.04 -13.11 12.87
N THR A 166 10.91 -14.41 12.54
CA THR A 166 11.69 -15.06 11.46
C THR A 166 11.38 -14.46 10.10
N GLU A 167 10.11 -14.17 9.79
CA GLU A 167 9.71 -13.54 8.52
C GLU A 167 10.18 -12.09 8.43
N SER A 168 10.02 -11.31 9.51
CA SER A 168 10.52 -9.92 9.56
C SER A 168 12.04 -9.89 9.39
N THR A 169 12.76 -10.79 10.05
CA THR A 169 14.21 -10.93 9.92
C THR A 169 14.60 -11.31 8.50
N ARG A 170 13.89 -12.25 7.88
CA ARG A 170 14.14 -12.66 6.49
C ARG A 170 13.96 -11.50 5.50
N LEU A 171 12.90 -10.69 5.66
CA LEU A 171 12.68 -9.50 4.85
C LEU A 171 13.82 -8.49 4.99
N ASN A 172 14.23 -8.20 6.23
CA ASN A 172 15.32 -7.25 6.50
C ASN A 172 16.66 -7.75 5.95
N CYS A 173 16.98 -9.03 6.13
CA CYS A 173 18.21 -9.62 5.59
C CYS A 173 18.22 -9.62 4.06
N MET A 174 17.09 -9.91 3.42
CA MET A 174 16.95 -9.84 1.96
C MET A 174 17.20 -8.41 1.45
N GLN A 175 16.58 -7.41 2.08
CA GLN A 175 16.81 -5.99 1.77
C GLN A 175 18.27 -5.59 1.94
N LYS A 176 18.89 -5.97 3.05
CA LYS A 176 20.29 -5.63 3.34
C LYS A 176 21.24 -6.26 2.32
N LYS A 177 20.99 -7.52 1.96
CA LYS A 177 21.73 -8.21 0.90
C LYS A 177 21.60 -7.49 -0.44
N GLU A 178 20.39 -7.12 -0.84
CA GLU A 178 20.16 -6.38 -2.10
C GLU A 178 20.85 -5.01 -2.08
N SER A 179 20.80 -4.30 -0.95
CA SER A 179 21.51 -3.02 -0.78
C SER A 179 23.01 -3.17 -0.97
N ILE A 180 23.64 -4.13 -0.29
CA ILE A 180 25.09 -4.38 -0.37
C ILE A 180 25.50 -4.72 -1.80
N ILE A 181 24.73 -5.59 -2.48
CA ILE A 181 25.04 -5.98 -3.86
C ILE A 181 24.92 -4.77 -4.81
N ASN A 182 23.89 -3.95 -4.65
CA ASN A 182 23.70 -2.78 -5.51
C ASN A 182 24.76 -1.70 -5.25
N GLU A 183 25.12 -1.47 -3.99
CA GLU A 183 26.20 -0.55 -3.60
C GLU A 183 27.55 -1.00 -4.16
N TYR A 184 27.89 -2.28 -4.02
CA TYR A 184 29.10 -2.84 -4.63
C TYR A 184 29.10 -2.62 -6.16
N ARG A 185 27.98 -2.91 -6.83
CA ARG A 185 27.86 -2.72 -8.29
C ARG A 185 28.04 -1.26 -8.68
N GLU A 186 27.44 -0.33 -7.96
CA GLU A 186 27.61 1.10 -8.18
C GLU A 186 29.08 1.52 -8.04
N LEU A 187 29.77 1.05 -6.99
CA LEU A 187 31.19 1.33 -6.77
C LEU A 187 32.10 0.81 -7.89
N VAL A 188 31.74 -0.32 -8.52
CA VAL A 188 32.50 -0.88 -9.65
C VAL A 188 31.96 -0.43 -11.03
N GLY A 189 31.10 0.59 -11.08
CA GLY A 189 30.57 1.16 -12.32
C GLY A 189 29.53 0.27 -13.06
N LEU A 190 28.99 -0.74 -12.38
CA LEU A 190 27.94 -1.62 -12.90
C LEU A 190 26.55 -1.10 -12.54
N LYS A 191 25.58 -1.32 -13.43
CA LYS A 191 24.18 -0.99 -13.17
C LYS A 191 23.60 -1.85 -12.03
N PRO A 192 22.72 -1.30 -11.17
CA PRO A 192 22.00 -2.07 -10.14
C PRO A 192 21.25 -3.26 -10.72
N LEU A 193 21.05 -4.30 -9.90
CA LEU A 193 20.29 -5.46 -10.33
C LEU A 193 18.81 -5.09 -10.57
N PRO A 194 18.18 -5.62 -11.62
CA PRO A 194 16.76 -5.43 -11.83
C PRO A 194 15.98 -6.11 -10.70
N LYS A 195 15.04 -5.37 -10.10
CA LYS A 195 14.13 -5.94 -9.11
C LYS A 195 13.20 -6.95 -9.76
N LYS A 196 13.06 -8.13 -9.15
CA LYS A 196 12.18 -9.20 -9.65
C LYS A 196 10.72 -8.88 -9.38
N THR A 197 9.87 -9.04 -10.40
CA THR A 197 8.41 -8.98 -10.24
C THR A 197 7.93 -10.26 -9.56
N ALA A 198 6.93 -10.14 -8.68
CA ALA A 198 6.33 -11.29 -8.04
C ALA A 198 5.55 -12.17 -9.05
N PRO A 199 5.40 -13.47 -8.78
CA PRO A 199 4.51 -14.33 -9.58
C PRO A 199 3.09 -13.76 -9.60
N SER A 200 2.36 -13.96 -10.71
CA SER A 200 1.00 -13.43 -10.90
C SER A 200 0.03 -13.77 -9.76
N SER A 201 0.15 -14.97 -9.17
CA SER A 201 -0.65 -15.41 -8.01
C SER A 201 -0.44 -14.58 -6.74
N SER A 202 0.61 -13.77 -6.69
CA SER A 202 1.00 -12.95 -5.54
C SER A 202 0.68 -11.47 -5.73
N ILE A 203 0.30 -11.08 -6.96
CA ILE A 203 -0.15 -9.73 -7.28
C ILE A 203 -1.61 -9.58 -6.83
N PRO A 204 -1.96 -8.54 -6.07
CA PRO A 204 -3.34 -8.33 -5.64
C PRO A 204 -4.22 -7.98 -6.84
N PRO A 205 -5.40 -8.61 -6.99
CA PRO A 205 -6.33 -8.25 -8.06
C PRO A 205 -7.09 -6.96 -7.68
N ASP A 206 -7.39 -6.14 -8.68
CA ASP A 206 -8.12 -4.88 -8.52
C ASP A 206 -9.60 -5.09 -8.14
N LYS A 207 -10.16 -6.24 -8.51
CA LYS A 207 -11.55 -6.63 -8.21
C LYS A 207 -11.57 -8.00 -7.53
N PRO A 208 -12.61 -8.30 -6.73
CA PRO A 208 -12.80 -9.63 -6.18
C PRO A 208 -12.82 -10.63 -7.33
N ILE A 209 -11.97 -11.65 -7.26
CA ILE A 209 -12.01 -12.75 -8.22
C ILE A 209 -13.34 -13.48 -7.95
N PRO A 210 -14.26 -13.57 -8.92
CA PRO A 210 -15.47 -14.36 -8.73
C PRO A 210 -15.04 -15.77 -8.33
N PRO A 211 -15.73 -16.41 -7.36
CA PRO A 211 -15.36 -17.76 -6.93
C PRO A 211 -15.21 -18.63 -8.17
N SER A 212 -14.04 -19.25 -8.32
CA SER A 212 -13.80 -20.19 -9.41
C SER A 212 -14.95 -21.19 -9.34
N ARG A 213 -15.81 -21.22 -10.37
CA ARG A 213 -16.92 -22.17 -10.41
C ARG A 213 -16.31 -23.53 -10.11
N PRO A 214 -16.81 -24.28 -9.10
CA PRO A 214 -16.32 -25.61 -8.85
C PRO A 214 -16.35 -26.32 -10.20
N ASN A 215 -15.21 -26.86 -10.60
CA ASN A 215 -15.10 -27.63 -11.81
C ASN A 215 -15.92 -28.89 -11.53
N TYR A 216 -17.23 -28.80 -11.76
CA TYR A 216 -18.08 -29.96 -11.84
C TYR A 216 -17.49 -30.74 -13.00
N ASN A 217 -16.62 -31.69 -12.67
CA ASN A 217 -16.32 -32.81 -13.52
C ASN A 217 -17.68 -33.28 -14.02
N LYS A 218 -18.02 -32.97 -15.27
CA LYS A 218 -19.23 -33.50 -15.90
C LYS A 218 -19.16 -35.00 -15.60
N PRO A 219 -20.17 -35.60 -14.94
CA PRO A 219 -20.12 -37.02 -14.64
C PRO A 219 -19.78 -37.73 -15.94
N LYS A 220 -18.67 -38.48 -15.95
CA LYS A 220 -18.31 -39.31 -17.09
C LYS A 220 -19.57 -40.11 -17.42
N ARG A 221 -20.16 -39.89 -18.60
CA ARG A 221 -21.23 -40.74 -19.10
C ARG A 221 -20.65 -42.13 -19.30
N VAL A 222 -20.69 -42.95 -18.26
CA VAL A 222 -20.45 -44.38 -18.40
C VAL A 222 -21.65 -44.93 -19.15
N THR A 223 -21.41 -45.34 -20.39
CA THR A 223 -22.44 -46.01 -21.19
C THR A 223 -22.33 -47.50 -20.89
N GLU A 224 -23.05 -47.99 -19.89
CA GLU A 224 -23.15 -49.43 -19.68
C GLU A 224 -23.90 -50.05 -20.85
N ARG A 225 -23.26 -51.01 -21.51
CA ARG A 225 -23.86 -51.80 -22.59
C ARG A 225 -24.27 -53.15 -21.99
N THR A 226 -25.56 -53.32 -21.73
CA THR A 226 -26.11 -54.63 -21.34
C THR A 226 -26.42 -55.46 -22.59
N TYR A 227 -25.97 -56.71 -22.57
CA TYR A 227 -26.22 -57.71 -23.60
C TYR A 227 -27.01 -58.86 -22.98
N TYR A 228 -27.85 -59.52 -23.77
CA TYR A 228 -28.48 -60.78 -23.37
C TYR A 228 -28.42 -61.76 -24.55
N TYR A 229 -28.56 -63.04 -24.24
CA TYR A 229 -28.54 -64.12 -25.23
C TYR A 229 -29.93 -64.75 -25.29
N GLU A 230 -30.43 -64.92 -26.51
CA GLU A 230 -31.68 -65.60 -26.80
C GLU A 230 -31.40 -66.62 -27.91
N GLY A 231 -31.67 -67.90 -27.67
CA GLY A 231 -31.40 -68.98 -28.64
C GLY A 231 -29.93 -69.08 -29.07
N GLY A 232 -28.97 -68.71 -28.21
CA GLY A 232 -27.53 -68.77 -28.51
C GLY A 232 -26.96 -67.59 -29.30
N LYS A 233 -27.77 -66.59 -29.71
CA LYS A 233 -27.30 -65.37 -30.38
C LYS A 233 -27.31 -64.16 -29.44
N LYS A 234 -26.25 -63.35 -29.50
CA LYS A 234 -26.05 -62.17 -28.64
C LYS A 234 -26.83 -60.96 -29.17
N ASN A 235 -27.85 -60.51 -28.44
CA ASN A 235 -28.66 -59.35 -28.81
C ASN A 235 -28.40 -58.15 -27.89
N ARG A 236 -28.57 -56.95 -28.45
CA ARG A 236 -28.19 -55.66 -27.83
C ARG A 236 -29.45 -54.94 -27.36
N ARG A 237 -29.56 -54.58 -26.08
CA ARG A 237 -30.69 -53.79 -25.57
C ARG A 237 -30.36 -52.29 -25.57
N SER A 238 -31.35 -51.43 -25.85
CA SER A 238 -31.14 -49.99 -26.06
C SER A 238 -30.79 -49.22 -24.77
N LYS A 239 -30.15 -48.05 -24.98
CA LYS A 239 -29.48 -47.21 -23.97
C LYS A 239 -30.44 -46.67 -22.91
N LYS A 240 -30.21 -46.99 -21.63
CA LYS A 240 -30.69 -46.19 -20.50
C LYS A 240 -29.56 -45.29 -20.01
N ASN A 241 -29.71 -43.98 -20.19
CA ASN A 241 -28.84 -43.01 -19.54
C ASN A 241 -29.23 -42.94 -18.06
N LYS A 242 -28.42 -43.54 -17.18
CA LYS A 242 -28.51 -43.29 -15.74
C LYS A 242 -27.82 -41.95 -15.47
N LYS A 243 -28.56 -40.99 -14.90
CA LYS A 243 -27.94 -39.84 -14.24
C LYS A 243 -27.57 -40.30 -12.82
N ILE A 244 -26.31 -40.13 -12.44
CA ILE A 244 -25.85 -40.18 -11.05
C ILE A 244 -25.68 -38.73 -10.63
#